data_AF-A0AAD8AI97-F1
#
_entry.id   AF-A0AAD8AI97-F1
#
_cell.length_a   1.000
_cell.length_b   1.000
_cell.length_c   1.000
_cell.angle_alpha   90.00
_cell.angle_beta   90.00
_cell.angle_gamma   90.00
#
_symmetry.space_group_name_H-M   'P 1'
#
loop_
_entity.id
_entity.type
_entity.pdbx_description
1 polymer ?
#
loop_
_entity_poly.entity_id
_entity_poly.type
_entity_poly.pdbx_seq_one_letter_code
_entity_poly.pdbx_strand_id
1 'polypeptide(L)'
;MIFPINRSECSDCQFTVRLGAYDLAREDEPSSMQVFNVVEVREHPQFIMNAYTTNDLAIMVLDRTPRISRYVMPLCLPPPSARSDTFAGQKAFMVGWGRTSL
;
A
#
# COMPACT_ATOMS: atom_id res chain seq x y z
N MET A 1 -2.72 -1.96 5.11
CA MET A 1 -2.46 -1.55 3.71
C MET A 1 -1.71 -2.68 3.02
N ILE A 2 -1.98 -2.95 1.74
CA ILE A 2 -1.30 -4.01 0.95
C ILE A 2 -0.23 -3.34 0.08
N PHE A 3 0.99 -3.88 0.06
CA PHE A 3 2.12 -3.30 -0.66
C PHE A 3 3.14 -4.40 -1.05
N PRO A 4 3.98 -4.18 -2.08
CA PRO A 4 5.07 -5.08 -2.43
C PRO A 4 6.21 -5.02 -1.39
N ILE A 5 6.93 -6.13 -1.21
CA ILE A 5 8.04 -6.27 -0.27
C ILE A 5 9.33 -5.76 -0.91
N ASN A 6 10.00 -4.82 -0.25
CA ASN A 6 11.36 -4.43 -0.59
C ASN A 6 12.30 -4.60 0.61
N ARG A 7 13.20 -5.58 0.53
CA ARG A 7 14.14 -5.93 1.61
C ARG A 7 15.34 -4.98 1.72
N SER A 8 15.49 -3.99 0.82
CA SER A 8 16.51 -2.94 0.98
C SER A 8 16.13 -1.89 2.02
N GLU A 9 14.89 -1.94 2.55
CA GLU A 9 14.47 -1.13 3.69
C GLU A 9 14.65 -1.94 4.99
N CYS A 10 15.37 -1.31 5.93
CA CYS A 10 16.09 -1.89 7.06
C CYS A 10 15.24 -2.74 8.02
N SER A 11 15.88 -3.72 8.68
CA SER A 11 15.30 -4.56 9.74
C SER A 11 14.86 -3.83 11.02
N ASP A 12 15.08 -2.50 11.09
CA ASP A 12 14.69 -1.61 12.20
C ASP A 12 14.00 -0.32 11.69
N CYS A 13 13.47 -0.34 10.46
CA CYS A 13 12.76 0.80 9.87
C CYS A 13 11.38 0.97 10.50
N GLN A 14 11.20 2.08 11.23
CA GLN A 14 9.87 2.53 11.65
C GLN A 14 9.12 3.13 10.44
N PHE A 15 8.21 2.36 9.86
CA PHE A 15 7.38 2.84 8.76
C PHE A 15 6.30 3.82 9.25
N THR A 16 6.05 4.85 8.44
CA THR A 16 4.94 5.80 8.63
C THR A 16 4.06 5.79 7.39
N VAL A 17 2.74 5.73 7.59
CA VAL A 17 1.76 5.77 6.50
C VAL A 17 0.99 7.09 6.56
N ARG A 18 0.96 7.82 5.43
CA ARG A 18 0.17 9.05 5.25
C ARG A 18 -1.05 8.73 4.39
N LEU A 19 -2.26 8.93 4.92
CA LEU A 19 -3.52 8.74 4.20
C LEU A 19 -4.16 10.08 3.88
N GLY A 20 -4.69 10.21 2.65
CA GLY A 20 -5.31 11.45 2.16
C GLY A 20 -4.33 12.52 1.70
N ALA A 21 -3.04 12.19 1.56
CA ALA A 21 -2.04 13.12 1.00
C ALA A 21 -2.31 13.37 -0.49
N TYR A 22 -2.11 14.61 -0.94
CA TYR A 22 -2.14 14.98 -2.36
C TYR A 22 -0.82 15.61 -2.79
N ASP A 23 -0.41 16.70 -2.15
CA ASP A 23 0.92 17.29 -2.30
C ASP A 23 1.84 16.84 -1.15
N LEU A 24 2.84 16.01 -1.46
CA LEU A 24 3.75 15.46 -0.46
C LEU A 24 4.65 16.51 0.22
N ALA A 25 4.79 17.70 -0.38
CA ALA A 25 5.57 18.80 0.16
C ALA A 25 4.78 19.70 1.13
N ARG A 26 3.46 19.48 1.25
CA ARG A 26 2.57 20.32 2.08
C ARG A 26 1.93 19.52 3.21
N GLU A 27 1.85 20.17 4.36
CA GLU A 27 1.13 19.64 5.53
C GLU A 27 -0.24 20.33 5.72
N ASP A 28 -0.44 21.49 5.09
CA ASP A 28 -1.59 22.38 5.26
C ASP A 28 -2.65 22.18 4.16
N GLU A 29 -3.04 20.92 3.93
CA GLU A 29 -4.03 20.59 2.89
C GLU A 29 -5.46 20.46 3.44
N PRO A 30 -6.50 20.84 2.65
CA PRO A 30 -7.90 20.59 3.01
C PRO A 30 -8.25 19.11 3.19
N SER A 31 -7.36 18.20 2.79
CA SER A 31 -7.55 16.76 2.90
C SER A 31 -7.61 16.26 4.34
N SER A 32 -7.10 17.05 5.30
CA SER A 32 -6.94 16.64 6.69
C SER A 32 -6.20 15.30 6.77
N MET A 33 -5.00 15.28 6.17
CA MET A 33 -4.15 14.10 6.07
C MET A 33 -3.98 13.42 7.44
N GLN A 34 -4.00 12.09 7.44
CA GLN A 34 -3.85 11.27 8.63
C GLN A 34 -2.53 10.50 8.58
N VAL A 35 -1.73 10.60 9.65
CA VAL A 35 -0.40 9.98 9.74
C VAL A 35 -0.41 8.84 10.76
N PHE A 36 0.03 7.65 10.39
CA PHE A 36 -0.01 6.44 11.21
C PHE A 36 1.37 5.81 11.35
N ASN A 37 1.69 5.31 12.54
CA ASN A 37 2.79 4.38 12.68
C ASN A 37 2.35 2.98 12.21
N VAL A 38 3.31 2.22 11.69
CA VAL A 38 3.13 0.79 11.44
C VAL A 38 3.59 0.02 12.67
N VAL A 39 2.69 -0.77 13.25
CA VAL A 39 2.99 -1.61 14.43
C VAL A 39 3.41 -3.02 14.05
N GLU A 40 3.10 -3.45 12.84
CA GLU A 40 3.43 -4.77 12.34
C GLU A 40 3.47 -4.78 10.81
N VAL A 41 4.46 -5.49 10.25
CA VAL A 41 4.53 -5.83 8.84
C VAL A 41 4.41 -7.34 8.71
N ARG A 42 3.38 -7.80 7.98
CA ARG A 42 3.13 -9.23 7.72
C ARG A 42 3.44 -9.54 6.28
N GLU A 43 4.58 -10.17 6.04
CA GLU A 43 4.95 -10.68 4.71
C GLU A 43 4.12 -11.91 4.34
N HIS A 44 3.87 -12.10 3.04
CA HIS A 44 3.24 -13.33 2.57
C HIS A 44 4.11 -14.54 2.99
N PRO A 45 3.57 -15.57 3.66
CA PRO A 45 4.35 -16.70 4.18
C PRO A 45 5.16 -17.48 3.12
N GLN A 46 4.78 -17.34 1.85
CA GLN A 46 5.44 -17.96 0.71
C GLN A 46 6.18 -16.94 -0.17
N PHE A 47 6.54 -15.78 0.37
CA PHE A 47 7.38 -14.81 -0.34
C PHE A 47 8.75 -15.41 -0.64
N ILE A 48 9.19 -15.31 -1.89
CA ILE A 48 10.50 -15.78 -2.34
C ILE A 48 11.17 -14.68 -3.17
N MET A 49 12.25 -14.13 -2.64
CA MET A 49 13.11 -13.17 -3.34
C MET A 49 14.12 -13.92 -4.21
N ASN A 50 13.79 -14.08 -5.49
CA ASN A 50 14.64 -14.68 -6.53
C ASN A 50 14.57 -13.82 -7.81
N ALA A 51 15.06 -14.32 -8.95
CA ALA A 51 15.06 -13.58 -10.21
C ALA A 51 13.66 -13.12 -10.71
N TYR A 52 12.57 -13.70 -10.18
CA TYR A 52 11.20 -13.41 -10.61
C TYR A 52 10.26 -13.03 -9.45
N THR A 53 10.79 -12.74 -8.25
CA THR A 53 10.07 -12.40 -7.00
C THR A 53 8.66 -13.00 -6.90
N THR A 54 8.53 -14.13 -6.22
CA THR A 54 7.23 -14.82 -6.09
C THR A 54 6.49 -14.38 -4.82
N ASN A 55 5.17 -14.19 -4.95
CA ASN A 55 4.28 -13.75 -3.85
C ASN A 55 4.72 -12.43 -3.21
N ASP A 56 5.02 -11.44 -4.05
CA ASP A 56 5.44 -10.11 -3.63
C ASP A 56 4.29 -9.31 -3.00
N LEU A 57 4.00 -9.60 -1.73
CA LEU A 57 2.85 -9.08 -1.01
C LEU A 57 3.11 -9.01 0.49
N ALA A 58 2.84 -7.86 1.10
CA ALA A 58 2.80 -7.70 2.54
C ALA A 58 1.60 -6.86 3.01
N ILE A 59 1.26 -7.02 4.29
CA ILE A 59 0.23 -6.24 4.98
C ILE A 59 0.89 -5.41 6.09
N MET A 60 0.73 -4.09 6.03
CA MET A 60 1.04 -3.16 7.12
C MET A 60 -0.17 -3.00 8.03
N VAL A 61 0.03 -3.26 9.32
CA VAL A 61 -0.94 -3.02 10.39
C VAL A 61 -0.66 -1.66 11.02
N LEU A 62 -1.66 -0.79 11.01
CA LEU A 62 -1.55 0.58 11.53
C LEU A 62 -1.79 0.60 13.05
N ASP A 63 -1.17 1.54 13.75
CA ASP A 63 -1.33 1.75 15.20
C ASP A 63 -2.78 2.06 15.63
N ARG A 64 -3.62 2.56 14.72
CA ARG A 64 -5.04 2.86 14.94
C ARG A 64 -5.84 2.84 13.64
N THR A 65 -7.16 2.73 13.77
CA THR A 65 -8.08 2.74 12.63
C THR A 65 -8.14 4.12 11.97
N PRO A 66 -7.99 4.22 10.63
CA PRO A 66 -8.19 5.46 9.90
C PRO A 66 -9.62 5.96 9.95
N ARG A 67 -9.79 7.29 9.99
CA ARG A 67 -11.10 7.94 9.82
C ARG A 67 -11.42 8.01 8.34
N ILE A 68 -12.57 7.44 7.95
CA ILE A 68 -13.05 7.53 6.57
C ILE A 68 -13.47 8.96 6.26
N SER A 69 -13.12 9.45 5.08
CA SER A 69 -13.47 10.76 4.57
C SER A 69 -13.56 10.74 3.05
N ARG A 70 -13.93 11.87 2.43
CA ARG A 70 -13.85 12.01 0.96
C ARG A 70 -12.44 11.82 0.38
N TYR A 71 -11.39 11.88 1.22
CA TYR A 71 -9.98 11.73 0.82
C TYR A 71 -9.34 10.42 1.31
N VAL A 72 -10.02 9.68 2.19
CA VAL A 72 -9.53 8.42 2.75
C VAL A 72 -10.65 7.38 2.66
N MET A 73 -10.56 6.47 1.69
CA MET A 73 -11.49 5.36 1.50
C MET A 73 -10.74 4.08 1.14
N PRO A 74 -11.22 2.90 1.59
CA PRO A 74 -10.61 1.63 1.21
C PRO A 74 -10.89 1.31 -0.27
N LEU A 75 -9.92 0.66 -0.91
CA LEU A 75 -10.13 0.04 -2.21
C LEU A 75 -10.72 -1.37 -2.04
N CYS A 76 -11.62 -1.76 -2.92
CA CYS A 76 -12.19 -3.11 -2.91
C CYS A 76 -11.13 -4.14 -3.30
N LEU A 77 -11.16 -5.30 -2.63
CA LEU A 77 -10.48 -6.49 -3.12
C LEU A 77 -11.38 -7.23 -4.13
N PRO A 78 -10.80 -7.91 -5.13
CA PRO A 78 -11.57 -8.76 -6.03
C PRO A 78 -12.40 -9.77 -5.24
N PRO A 79 -13.70 -9.91 -5.53
CA PRO A 79 -14.53 -10.91 -4.87
C PRO A 79 -14.09 -12.32 -5.27
N PRO A 80 -14.43 -13.37 -4.48
CA PRO A 80 -14.07 -14.75 -4.81
C PRO A 80 -14.53 -15.21 -6.21
N SER A 81 -15.64 -14.66 -6.72
CA SER A 81 -16.14 -14.94 -8.07
C SER A 81 -15.22 -14.44 -9.19
N ALA A 82 -14.37 -13.44 -8.91
CA ALA A 82 -13.41 -12.88 -9.87
C ALA A 82 -12.07 -13.62 -9.88
N ARG A 83 -11.92 -14.73 -9.11
CA ARG A 83 -10.64 -15.44 -8.98
C ARG A 83 -10.10 -16.00 -10.29
N SER A 84 -10.99 -16.33 -11.23
CA SER A 84 -10.65 -16.82 -12.57
C SER A 84 -10.68 -15.72 -13.64
N ASP A 85 -10.94 -14.47 -13.26
CA ASP A 85 -10.88 -13.35 -14.20
C ASP A 85 -9.41 -13.04 -14.52
N THR A 86 -9.13 -12.81 -15.80
CA THR A 86 -7.79 -12.47 -16.28
C THR A 86 -7.60 -10.97 -16.44
N PHE A 87 -8.71 -10.20 -16.41
CA PHE A 87 -8.74 -8.76 -16.71
C PHE A 87 -8.12 -8.40 -18.08
N ALA A 88 -7.90 -9.37 -18.97
CA ALA A 88 -7.25 -9.15 -20.25
C ALA A 88 -8.09 -8.25 -21.15
N GLY A 89 -7.44 -7.28 -21.81
CA GLY A 89 -8.11 -6.30 -22.68
C GLY A 89 -8.86 -5.19 -21.94
N GLN A 90 -8.90 -5.21 -20.61
CA GLN A 90 -9.50 -4.14 -19.82
C GLN A 90 -8.50 -2.99 -19.59
N LYS A 91 -9.03 -1.77 -19.44
CA LYS A 91 -8.22 -0.60 -19.07
C LYS A 91 -8.10 -0.53 -17.55
N ALA A 92 -6.91 -0.23 -17.06
CA ALA A 92 -6.63 0.01 -15.64
C ALA A 92 -6.14 1.44 -15.40
N PHE A 93 -6.28 1.91 -14.16
CA PHE A 93 -5.72 3.17 -13.71
C PHE A 93 -4.46 2.90 -12.88
N MET A 94 -3.37 3.57 -13.21
CA MET A 94 -2.15 3.60 -12.39
C MET A 94 -2.03 4.99 -11.80
N VAL A 95 -1.92 5.08 -10.47
CA VAL A 95 -1.88 6.34 -9.72
C VAL A 95 -0.75 6.29 -8.70
N GLY A 96 -0.09 7.43 -8.47
CA GLY A 96 0.99 7.58 -7.50
C GLY A 96 1.86 8.81 -7.79
N TRP A 97 2.88 9.02 -6.97
CA TRP A 97 3.83 10.14 -7.08
C TRP A 97 5.12 9.83 -7.84
N GLY A 98 5.16 8.70 -8.55
CA GLY A 98 6.27 8.37 -9.45
C GLY A 98 7.62 8.10 -8.76
N ARG A 99 7.64 7.60 -7.52
CA ARG A 99 8.88 7.11 -6.91
C ARG A 99 9.30 5.82 -7.62
N THR A 100 10.40 5.88 -8.37
CA THR A 100 10.93 4.74 -9.15
C THR A 100 12.28 4.24 -8.65
N SER A 101 12.97 5.00 -7.80
CA SER A 101 14.19 4.58 -7.14
C SER A 101 13.88 4.09 -5.73
N LEU A 102 14.50 2.95 -5.38
CA LEU A 102 14.54 2.44 -4.01
C LEU A 102 15.48 3.31 -3.19
#